data_AF-A0AAU4MSD8-F1
#
_entry.id   AF-A0AAU4MSD8-F1
#
_cell.length_a   1.000
_cell.length_b   1.000
_cell.length_c   1.000
_cell.angle_alpha   90.00
_cell.angle_beta   90.00
_cell.angle_gamma   90.00
#
_symmetry.space_group_name_H-M   'P 1'
#
loop_
_entity.id
_entity.type
_entity.pdbx_description
1 polymer ?
#
loop_
_entity_poly.entity_id
_entity_poly.type
_entity_poly.pdbx_seq_one_letter_code
_entity_poly.pdbx_strand_id
1 'polypeptide(L)'
;MHKVHQDDDGSVTLTVTLLPEEAAAMGADAGRLLDSLDATIQGIVMLRTGETYRRGEPMAVFLSDLAHVIGGLDLRFLPRIEAVRDEAIRAHQRAGGSLAQLADATQVSRSTAQYRREALAKAGPKHFDAWASRPPAAPTVPAART
;
A
#
# COMPACT_ATOMS: atom_id res chain seq x y z
N MET A 1 4.27 -10.61 -11.07
CA MET A 1 5.10 -9.86 -12.04
C MET A 1 4.46 -8.49 -12.26
N HIS A 2 5.21 -7.40 -12.18
CA HIS A 2 4.69 -6.05 -12.50
C HIS A 2 5.18 -5.63 -13.88
N LYS A 3 4.33 -4.95 -14.65
CA LYS A 3 4.69 -4.34 -15.93
C LYS A 3 4.24 -2.89 -15.92
N VAL A 4 5.17 -2.00 -16.28
CA VAL A 4 4.87 -0.62 -16.63
C VAL A 4 5.04 -0.52 -18.14
N HIS A 5 3.98 -0.11 -18.83
CA HIS A 5 4.00 0.15 -20.26
C HIS A 5 3.73 1.64 -20.47
N GLN A 6 4.52 2.26 -21.35
CA GLN A 6 4.24 3.59 -21.84
C GLN A 6 3.92 3.44 -23.33
N ASP A 7 2.73 3.88 -23.71
CA ASP A 7 2.22 3.81 -25.07
C ASP A 7 2.76 4.98 -25.91
N ASP A 8 2.65 4.88 -27.23
CA ASP A 8 3.17 5.88 -28.18
C ASP A 8 2.49 7.27 -28.04
N ASP A 9 1.28 7.30 -27.50
CA ASP A 9 0.54 8.53 -27.19
C ASP A 9 0.96 9.18 -25.85
N GLY A 10 1.93 8.58 -25.16
CA GLY A 10 2.44 9.05 -23.87
C GLY A 10 1.62 8.60 -22.67
N SER A 11 0.54 7.84 -22.87
CA SER A 11 -0.20 7.23 -21.77
C SER A 11 0.65 6.15 -21.07
N VAL A 12 0.38 5.93 -19.77
CA VAL A 12 1.13 4.98 -18.94
C VAL A 12 0.17 3.99 -18.30
N THR A 13 0.41 2.71 -18.57
CA THR A 13 -0.37 1.59 -18.01
C THR A 13 0.47 0.81 -17.01
N LEU A 14 -0.04 0.65 -15.78
CA LEU A 14 0.51 -0.23 -14.75
C LEU A 14 -0.33 -1.49 -14.63
N THR A 15 0.30 -2.66 -14.84
CA THR A 15 -0.33 -3.97 -14.60
C THR A 15 0.37 -4.68 -13.44
N VAL A 16 -0.41 -5.05 -12.42
CA VAL A 16 0.04 -5.87 -11.29
C VAL A 16 -0.67 -7.23 -11.38
N THR A 17 0.09 -8.28 -11.69
CA THR A 17 -0.43 -9.65 -11.72
C THR A 17 0.03 -10.42 -10.49
N LEU A 18 -0.97 -10.92 -9.75
CA LEU A 18 -0.80 -11.83 -8.61
C LEU A 18 -1.02 -13.28 -9.06
N LEU A 19 -0.25 -14.21 -8.51
CA LEU A 19 -0.53 -15.64 -8.59
C LEU A 19 -1.81 -15.98 -7.80
N PRO A 20 -2.47 -17.13 -8.07
CA PRO A 20 -3.71 -17.49 -7.38
C PRO A 20 -3.59 -17.48 -5.85
N GLU A 21 -2.50 -17.98 -5.30
CA GLU A 21 -2.20 -17.99 -3.86
C GLU A 21 -1.96 -16.59 -3.29
N GLU A 22 -1.30 -15.71 -4.05
CA GLU A 22 -1.08 -14.31 -3.68
C GLU A 22 -2.39 -13.52 -3.69
N ALA A 23 -3.23 -13.76 -4.71
CA ALA A 23 -4.55 -13.18 -4.82
C ALA A 23 -5.48 -13.65 -3.68
N ALA A 24 -5.41 -14.93 -3.30
CA ALA A 24 -6.13 -15.46 -2.14
C ALA A 24 -5.65 -14.85 -0.82
N ALA A 25 -4.34 -14.59 -0.69
CA ALA A 25 -3.77 -13.91 0.48
C ALA A 25 -4.23 -12.46 0.58
N MET A 26 -4.27 -11.74 -0.54
CA MET A 26 -4.70 -10.34 -0.58
C MET A 26 -6.23 -10.18 -0.49
N GLY A 27 -7.00 -11.13 -1.01
CA GLY A 27 -8.46 -11.02 -1.11
C GLY A 27 -8.90 -9.69 -1.74
N ALA A 28 -9.91 -9.06 -1.14
CA ALA A 28 -10.42 -7.76 -1.59
C ALA A 28 -9.45 -6.59 -1.36
N ASP A 29 -8.37 -6.80 -0.59
CA ASP A 29 -7.46 -5.72 -0.23
C ASP A 29 -6.49 -5.34 -1.37
N ALA A 30 -6.25 -6.24 -2.34
CA ALA A 30 -5.51 -5.90 -3.55
C ALA A 30 -6.18 -4.75 -4.32
N GLY A 31 -7.49 -4.85 -4.56
CA GLY A 31 -8.26 -3.81 -5.25
C GLY A 31 -8.22 -2.49 -4.49
N ARG A 32 -8.44 -2.51 -3.17
CA ARG A 32 -8.41 -1.30 -2.34
C ARG A 32 -7.04 -0.60 -2.33
N LEU A 33 -5.96 -1.37 -2.37
CA LEU A 33 -4.61 -0.82 -2.44
C LEU A 33 -4.35 -0.17 -3.80
N LEU A 34 -4.77 -0.83 -4.88
CA LEU A 34 -4.69 -0.30 -6.24
C LEU A 34 -5.53 0.98 -6.39
N ASP A 35 -6.75 1.01 -5.87
CA ASP A 35 -7.61 2.20 -5.85
C ASP A 35 -6.94 3.37 -5.09
N SER A 36 -6.25 3.06 -3.99
CA SER A 36 -5.55 4.07 -3.19
C SER A 36 -4.31 4.61 -3.91
N LEU A 37 -3.59 3.74 -4.64
CA LEU A 37 -2.45 4.14 -5.48
C LEU A 37 -2.92 4.99 -6.66
N ASP A 38 -3.98 4.59 -7.35
CA ASP A 38 -4.58 5.36 -8.44
C ASP A 38 -5.01 6.75 -7.96
N ALA A 39 -5.76 6.84 -6.85
CA ALA A 39 -6.15 8.11 -6.26
C ALA A 39 -4.94 9.00 -5.89
N THR A 40 -3.82 8.40 -5.47
CA THR A 40 -2.57 9.13 -5.20
C THR A 40 -1.96 9.68 -6.48
N ILE A 41 -1.90 8.89 -7.55
CA ILE A 41 -1.39 9.32 -8.86
C ILE A 41 -2.27 10.45 -9.41
N GLN A 42 -3.59 10.30 -9.38
CA GLN A 42 -4.53 11.33 -9.81
C GLN A 42 -4.38 12.61 -8.97
N GLY A 43 -4.18 12.49 -7.66
CA GLY A 43 -3.89 13.62 -6.79
C GLY A 43 -2.62 14.37 -7.19
N ILE A 44 -1.56 13.66 -7.58
CA ILE A 44 -0.31 14.28 -8.06
C ILE A 44 -0.53 15.01 -9.39
N VAL A 45 -1.23 14.37 -10.34
CA VAL A 45 -1.57 15.00 -11.64
C VAL A 45 -2.37 16.27 -11.40
N MET A 46 -3.38 16.18 -10.55
CA MET A 46 -4.24 17.30 -10.19
C MET A 46 -3.48 18.47 -9.58
N LEU A 47 -2.59 18.21 -8.62
CA LEU A 47 -1.78 19.25 -7.99
C LEU A 47 -0.75 19.88 -8.94
N ARG A 48 -0.28 19.14 -9.95
CA ARG A 48 0.70 19.62 -10.93
C ARG A 48 0.09 20.40 -12.09
N THR A 49 -1.10 20.00 -12.52
CA THR A 49 -1.78 20.59 -13.69
C THR A 49 -2.82 21.64 -13.31
N GLY A 50 -3.35 21.58 -12.08
CA GLY A 50 -4.51 22.36 -11.68
C GLY A 50 -5.83 21.82 -12.26
N GLU A 51 -5.81 20.62 -12.85
CA GLU A 51 -6.94 19.99 -13.52
C GLU A 51 -7.18 18.57 -12.96
N THR A 52 -8.45 18.17 -12.87
CA THR A 52 -8.81 16.77 -12.64
C THR A 52 -9.38 16.18 -13.93
N TYR A 53 -9.19 14.89 -14.16
CA TYR A 53 -9.61 14.25 -15.40
C TYR A 53 -10.75 13.27 -15.11
N ARG A 54 -11.92 13.51 -15.73
CA ARG A 54 -13.08 12.63 -15.58
C ARG A 54 -13.54 12.15 -16.93
N ARG A 55 -13.51 10.82 -17.15
CA ARG A 55 -13.80 10.19 -18.45
C ARG A 55 -12.95 10.74 -19.61
N GLY A 56 -11.70 11.10 -19.31
CA GLY A 56 -10.74 11.61 -20.31
C GLY A 56 -10.76 13.12 -20.52
N GLU A 57 -11.72 13.84 -19.94
CA GLU A 57 -11.84 15.29 -20.13
C GLU A 57 -11.26 16.07 -18.94
N PRO A 58 -10.47 17.14 -19.18
CA PRO A 58 -9.97 18.01 -18.12
C PRO A 58 -11.11 18.82 -17.50
N MET A 59 -11.07 18.94 -16.18
CA MET A 59 -12.03 19.70 -15.38
C MET A 59 -11.31 20.56 -14.35
N ALA A 60 -11.93 21.68 -13.98
CA ALA A 60 -11.45 22.50 -12.88
C ALA A 60 -11.46 21.71 -11.56
N VAL A 61 -10.43 21.94 -10.75
CA VAL A 61 -10.29 21.33 -9.43
C VAL A 61 -11.16 22.07 -8.41
N PHE A 62 -11.95 21.32 -7.66
CA PHE A 62 -12.75 21.82 -6.55
C PHE A 62 -12.15 21.43 -5.20
N LEU A 63 -12.55 22.14 -4.14
CA LEU A 63 -12.15 21.81 -2.76
C LEU A 63 -12.53 20.38 -2.37
N SER A 64 -13.62 19.84 -2.93
CA SER A 64 -14.03 18.45 -2.73
C SER A 64 -13.03 17.44 -3.29
N ASP A 65 -12.36 17.75 -4.39
CA ASP A 65 -11.35 16.88 -4.99
C ASP A 65 -10.10 16.83 -4.10
N LEU A 66 -9.68 17.99 -3.58
CA LEU A 66 -8.59 18.09 -2.60
C LEU A 66 -8.92 17.35 -1.30
N ALA A 67 -10.12 17.52 -0.77
CA ALA A 67 -10.57 16.81 0.42
C ALA A 67 -10.61 15.29 0.21
N HIS A 68 -10.98 14.84 -0.99
CA HIS A 68 -10.96 13.42 -1.35
C HIS A 68 -9.53 12.86 -1.36
N VAL A 69 -8.57 13.59 -1.93
CA VAL A 69 -7.15 13.19 -1.93
C VAL A 69 -6.62 13.11 -0.50
N ILE A 70 -6.85 14.13 0.32
CA ILE A 70 -6.40 14.16 1.72
C ILE A 70 -6.97 12.96 2.50
N GLY A 71 -8.30 12.77 2.45
CA GLY A 71 -8.94 11.66 3.14
C GLY A 71 -8.51 10.29 2.60
N GLY A 72 -8.22 10.19 1.29
CA GLY A 72 -7.65 9.01 0.67
C GLY A 72 -6.26 8.66 1.23
N LEU A 73 -5.37 9.65 1.29
CA LEU A 73 -4.01 9.46 1.76
C LEU A 73 -3.97 9.16 3.27
N ASP A 74 -4.58 10.02 4.09
CA ASP A 74 -4.43 9.97 5.54
C ASP A 74 -5.22 8.83 6.20
N LEU A 75 -6.41 8.51 5.68
CA LEU A 75 -7.28 7.52 6.32
C LEU A 75 -7.14 6.14 5.71
N ARG A 76 -6.61 6.03 4.49
CA ARG A 76 -6.58 4.75 3.75
C ARG A 76 -5.19 4.34 3.33
N PHE A 77 -4.41 5.21 2.67
CA PHE A 77 -3.18 4.77 2.05
C PHE A 77 -1.98 4.76 3.02
N LEU A 78 -1.65 5.90 3.62
CA LEU A 78 -0.52 6.02 4.55
C LEU A 78 -0.60 5.02 5.70
N PRO A 79 -1.74 4.84 6.39
CA PRO A 79 -1.82 3.86 7.48
C PRO A 79 -1.55 2.41 7.04
N ARG A 80 -1.90 2.03 5.80
CA ARG A 80 -1.63 0.69 5.26
C ARG A 80 -0.15 0.52 4.91
N ILE A 81 0.48 1.54 4.30
CA ILE A 81 1.91 1.51 4.01
C ILE A 81 2.73 1.46 5.31
N GLU A 82 2.32 2.23 6.33
CA GLU A 82 2.92 2.16 7.65
C GLU A 82 2.77 0.77 8.28
N ALA A 83 1.60 0.14 8.18
CA ALA A 83 1.39 -1.21 8.69
C ALA A 83 2.28 -2.24 7.99
N VAL A 84 2.46 -2.15 6.67
CA VAL A 84 3.40 -3.02 5.92
C VAL A 84 4.83 -2.82 6.42
N ARG A 85 5.27 -1.56 6.57
CA ARG A 85 6.61 -1.25 7.09
C ARG A 85 6.80 -1.80 8.49
N ASP A 86 5.84 -1.52 9.38
CA ASP A 86 5.90 -1.92 10.79
C ASP A 86 5.93 -3.46 10.90
N GLU A 87 5.13 -4.17 10.11
CA GLU A 87 5.14 -5.64 10.05
C GLU A 87 6.42 -6.20 9.42
N ALA A 88 6.96 -5.57 8.37
CA ALA A 88 8.24 -5.96 7.79
C ALA A 88 9.38 -5.85 8.82
N ILE A 89 9.37 -4.83 9.67
CA ILE A 89 10.35 -4.68 10.76
C ILE A 89 10.18 -5.80 11.79
N ARG A 90 8.94 -6.13 12.18
CA ARG A 90 8.66 -7.25 13.10
C ARG A 90 9.09 -8.59 12.49
N ALA A 91 8.80 -8.83 11.22
CA ALA A 91 9.21 -10.04 10.50
C ALA A 91 10.74 -10.15 10.41
N HIS A 92 11.44 -9.06 10.08
CA HIS A 92 12.90 -9.00 10.09
C HIS A 92 13.49 -9.34 11.46
N GLN A 93 12.90 -8.82 12.55
CA GLN A 93 13.30 -9.19 13.90
C GLN A 93 13.06 -10.68 14.21
N ARG A 94 11.87 -11.22 13.85
CA ARG A 94 11.53 -12.64 14.05
C ARG A 94 12.48 -13.57 13.29
N ALA A 95 12.97 -13.15 12.14
CA ALA A 95 13.98 -13.86 11.35
C ALA A 95 15.41 -13.73 11.90
N GLY A 96 15.63 -13.07 13.04
CA GLY A 96 16.95 -12.90 13.65
C GLY A 96 17.80 -11.77 13.03
N GLY A 97 17.18 -10.88 12.25
CA GLY A 97 17.89 -9.79 11.58
C GLY A 97 18.54 -8.79 12.55
N SER A 98 19.75 -8.34 12.19
CA SER A 98 20.56 -7.44 13.02
C SER A 98 20.12 -5.97 12.93
N LEU A 99 20.48 -5.18 13.94
CA LEU A 99 20.24 -3.73 13.92
C LEU A 99 21.00 -3.01 12.79
N ALA A 100 22.15 -3.52 12.38
CA ALA A 100 22.92 -2.97 11.26
C ALA A 100 22.19 -3.18 9.93
N GLN A 101 21.65 -4.39 9.70
CA GLN A 101 20.83 -4.69 8.51
C GLN A 101 19.56 -3.86 8.48
N LEU A 102 18.88 -3.68 9.62
CA LEU A 102 17.70 -2.82 9.69
C LEU A 102 18.03 -1.34 9.42
N ALA A 103 19.16 -0.85 9.96
CA ALA A 103 19.63 0.51 9.74
C ALA A 103 19.94 0.78 8.25
N ASP A 104 20.62 -0.18 7.60
CA ASP A 104 20.91 -0.13 6.17
C ASP A 104 19.62 -0.17 5.32
N ALA A 105 18.72 -1.13 5.58
CA ALA A 105 17.45 -1.26 4.85
C ALA A 105 16.55 -0.01 4.97
N THR A 106 16.64 0.72 6.09
CA THR A 106 15.82 1.92 6.34
C THR A 106 16.57 3.23 6.17
N GLN A 107 17.85 3.18 5.75
CA GLN A 107 18.72 4.34 5.53
C GLN A 107 18.74 5.32 6.73
N VAL A 108 18.88 4.78 7.94
CA VAL A 108 19.00 5.57 9.18
C VAL A 108 20.15 5.10 10.05
N SER A 109 20.49 5.88 11.07
CA SER A 109 21.49 5.47 12.05
C SER A 109 21.07 4.21 12.81
N ARG A 110 22.05 3.46 13.33
CA ARG A 110 21.80 2.25 14.13
C ARG A 110 20.96 2.53 15.39
N SER A 111 21.16 3.68 16.04
CA SER A 111 20.37 4.07 17.21
C SER A 111 18.92 4.39 16.84
N THR A 112 18.68 5.03 15.69
CA THR A 112 17.33 5.25 15.15
C THR A 112 16.63 3.93 14.81
N ALA A 113 17.33 3.00 14.18
CA ALA A 113 16.81 1.67 13.87
C ALA A 113 16.44 0.89 15.14
N GLN A 114 17.30 0.96 16.16
CA GLN A 114 17.04 0.37 17.48
C GLN A 114 15.79 0.98 18.11
N TYR A 115 15.72 2.31 18.19
CA TYR A 115 14.57 3.02 18.74
C TYR A 115 13.26 2.63 18.04
N ARG A 116 13.24 2.60 16.70
CA ARG A 116 12.07 2.19 15.91
C ARG A 116 11.62 0.78 16.24
N ARG A 117 12.56 -0.17 16.29
CA ARG A 117 12.25 -1.57 16.63
C ARG A 117 11.70 -1.72 18.04
N GLU A 118 12.31 -1.05 19.02
CA GLU A 118 11.85 -1.07 20.40
C GLU A 118 10.49 -0.39 20.58
N ALA A 119 10.24 0.71 19.87
CA ALA A 119 8.94 1.38 19.86
C ALA A 119 7.85 0.45 19.30
N LEU A 120 8.13 -0.28 18.22
CA LEU A 120 7.20 -1.26 17.64
C LEU A 120 6.95 -2.47 18.54
N ALA A 121 7.94 -2.90 19.32
CA ALA A 121 7.76 -3.97 20.30
C ALA A 121 6.87 -3.55 21.48
N LYS A 122 6.85 -2.24 21.81
CA LYS A 122 6.02 -1.66 22.88
C LYS A 122 4.63 -1.25 22.40
N ALA A 123 4.49 -0.89 21.13
CA ALA A 123 3.22 -0.49 20.54
C ALA A 123 2.28 -1.70 20.46
N GLY A 124 1.07 -1.55 21.00
CA GLY A 124 0.00 -2.51 20.76
C GLY A 124 -0.41 -2.56 19.27
N PRO A 125 -1.18 -3.59 18.86
CA PRO A 125 -1.62 -3.72 17.47
C PRO A 125 -2.43 -2.50 17.03
N LYS A 126 -2.02 -1.87 15.92
CA LYS A 126 -2.82 -0.82 15.27
C LYS A 126 -3.93 -1.45 14.41
N HIS A 127 -4.94 -0.66 14.04
CA HIS A 127 -6.06 -1.09 13.20
C HIS A 127 -5.62 -1.82 11.91
N PHE A 128 -4.57 -1.32 11.24
CA PHE A 128 -4.05 -1.90 10.00
C PHE A 128 -2.96 -2.98 10.21
N ASP A 129 -2.52 -3.25 11.44
CA ASP A 129 -1.50 -4.30 11.68
C ASP A 129 -2.06 -5.69 11.35
N ALA A 130 -3.35 -5.92 11.63
CA ALA A 130 -4.06 -7.14 11.24
C ALA A 130 -4.30 -7.24 9.72
N TRP A 131 -4.26 -6.11 9.00
CA TRP A 131 -4.36 -6.09 7.55
C TRP A 131 -3.07 -6.57 6.90
N ALA A 132 -1.91 -6.10 7.39
CA ALA A 132 -0.60 -6.49 6.87
C ALA A 132 -0.17 -7.93 7.25
N SER A 133 -0.74 -8.50 8.31
CA SER A 133 -0.37 -9.81 8.86
C SER A 133 -1.45 -10.89 8.67
N ARG A 134 -2.55 -10.59 7.95
CA ARG A 134 -3.66 -11.52 7.79
C ARG A 134 -3.21 -12.76 7.02
N PRO A 135 -3.43 -13.98 7.53
CA PRO A 135 -3.27 -15.17 6.72
C PRO A 135 -4.32 -15.20 5.59
N PRO A 136 -4.03 -15.85 4.44
CA PRO A 136 -5.00 -16.04 3.37
C PRO A 136 -6.31 -16.59 3.92
N ALA A 137 -7.44 -16.04 3.47
CA ALA A 137 -8.73 -16.64 3.77
C ALA A 137 -8.71 -18.07 3.24
N ALA A 138 -9.12 -19.04 4.07
CA ALA A 138 -9.21 -20.43 3.63
C ALA A 138 -10.07 -20.49 2.36
N PRO A 139 -9.65 -21.26 1.34
CA PRO A 139 -10.45 -21.38 0.12
C PRO A 139 -11.82 -21.91 0.50
N THR A 140 -12.87 -21.14 0.19
CA THR A 140 -14.24 -21.61 0.25
C THR A 140 -14.41 -22.66 -0.83
N VAL A 141 -14.22 -23.94 -0.46
CA VAL A 141 -14.59 -25.07 -1.31
C VAL A 141 -16.10 -24.94 -1.55
N PRO A 142 -16.57 -24.81 -2.80
CA PRO A 142 -18.00 -24.81 -3.08
C PRO A 142 -18.57 -26.13 -2.57
N ALA A 143 -19.62 -26.06 -1.73
CA ALA A 143 -20.31 -27.25 -1.25
C ALA A 143 -20.67 -28.12 -2.46
N ALA A 144 -20.19 -29.36 -2.46
CA ALA A 144 -20.53 -30.34 -3.48
C ALA A 144 -22.06 -30.41 -3.56
N ARG A 145 -22.61 -30.09 -4.73
CA ARG A 145 -24.03 -30.31 -5.01
C ARG A 145 -24.26 -31.81 -4.92
N THR A 146 -25.01 -32.22 -3.89
CA THR A 146 -25.58 -33.57 -3.76
C THR A 146 -26.95 -33.60 -4.40
#